data_AF-Q7NAH7-F1
#
_entry.id   AF-Q7NAH7-F1
#
_cell.length_a   1.000
_cell.length_b   1.000
_cell.length_c   1.000
_cell.angle_alpha   90.00
_cell.angle_beta   90.00
_cell.angle_gamma   90.00
#
_symmetry.space_group_name_H-M   'P 1'
#
loop_
_entity.id
_entity.type
_entity.pdbx_description
1 polymer ?
#
loop_
_entity_poly.entity_id
_entity_poly.type
_entity_poly.pdbx_seq_one_letter_code
_entity_poly.pdbx_strand_id
1 'polypeptide(L)'
;MKLYDTLTKTNVDIDANEINIYVCGPTVYDHIHIGNLRPIVTFDVLRRLLEHSNKKVNFVHNLTDIDDKIINQAQRLNLSEEEVTKRYTSAYFEILDELNIKLPKIVKVTDVMSGIIKYIEKIYDKQYAYELDGDIYFDTTRIADYGVLSKRKLDEQISGIRVKSNENKTSPNDFVLWKKTVEGIKWNSRFGLGRPGWHTECAYIIDQEFKQKGFVIHGGGIDLVFPHHENENAQNLALHNKNLVNCWVHVGYLLIDNEKMSKSLNNFIYVKHLIESHNYRAIRWVFYNTAHTQPLNFDGTIIKAAQKDVEKIISTVNRFRTFLIANKNNIPSSSLVCEEFKKALFDNLNFANATKVIWDLIKVLNESIAYKKIDENIWAYQQLIWCLEIYGIVPDMIHNEQIIDQINQWSELLNNKDYEKADSIRNKLINKKVL
;
A
#
# COMPACT_ATOMS: atom_id res chain seq x y z
N MET A 1 -10.60 -0.57 16.38
CA MET A 1 -10.71 -1.30 15.09
C MET A 1 -10.13 -2.70 15.26
N LYS A 2 -10.39 -3.65 14.36
CA LYS A 2 -9.87 -5.01 14.40
C LYS A 2 -9.09 -5.32 13.13
N LEU A 3 -7.92 -5.92 13.25
CA LEU A 3 -7.14 -6.44 12.12
C LEU A 3 -6.77 -7.90 12.38
N TYR A 4 -6.83 -8.73 11.34
CA TYR A 4 -6.37 -10.10 11.43
C TYR A 4 -4.85 -10.14 11.56
N ASP A 5 -4.38 -10.59 12.70
CA ASP A 5 -2.96 -10.77 12.95
C ASP A 5 -2.51 -12.17 12.50
N THR A 6 -1.48 -12.20 11.67
CA THR A 6 -0.97 -13.43 11.06
C THR A 6 -0.32 -14.35 12.08
N LEU A 7 0.32 -13.77 13.11
CA LEU A 7 0.97 -14.48 14.19
C LEU A 7 -0.06 -15.20 15.07
N THR A 8 -1.01 -14.47 15.64
CA THR A 8 -2.03 -15.04 16.55
C THR A 8 -3.17 -15.76 15.84
N LYS A 9 -3.37 -15.53 14.53
CA LYS A 9 -4.50 -16.00 13.71
C LYS A 9 -5.87 -15.49 14.17
N THR A 10 -5.90 -14.38 14.91
CA THR A 10 -7.15 -13.80 15.40
C THR A 10 -7.21 -12.33 15.04
N ASN A 11 -8.42 -11.77 15.12
CA ASN A 11 -8.58 -10.33 15.00
C ASN A 11 -8.09 -9.67 16.29
N VAL A 12 -7.05 -8.85 16.19
CA VAL A 12 -6.51 -8.06 17.30
C VAL A 12 -7.23 -6.72 17.35
N ASP A 13 -7.75 -6.37 18.52
CA ASP A 13 -8.33 -5.07 18.79
C ASP A 13 -7.24 -4.00 18.90
N ILE A 14 -7.41 -2.93 18.13
CA ILE A 14 -6.54 -1.76 18.06
C ILE A 14 -7.34 -0.54 18.53
N ASP A 15 -7.03 -0.07 19.73
CA ASP A 15 -7.66 1.12 20.34
C ASP A 15 -6.65 2.23 20.73
N ALA A 16 -5.35 2.01 20.48
CA ALA A 16 -4.34 3.02 20.79
C ALA A 16 -4.59 4.33 20.02
N ASN A 17 -4.25 5.47 20.64
CA ASN A 17 -4.37 6.79 20.02
C ASN A 17 -3.22 7.11 19.06
N GLU A 18 -2.07 6.47 19.28
CA GLU A 18 -0.89 6.53 18.40
C GLU A 18 -0.64 5.15 17.80
N ILE A 19 -0.71 5.09 16.46
CA ILE A 19 -0.52 3.88 15.67
C ILE A 19 0.71 4.06 14.80
N ASN A 20 1.63 3.11 14.90
CA ASN A 20 2.84 3.04 14.11
C ASN A 20 2.62 2.00 13.00
N ILE A 21 2.87 2.36 11.75
CA ILE A 21 2.74 1.46 10.61
C ILE A 21 4.08 1.36 9.92
N TYR A 22 4.56 0.14 9.72
CA TYR A 22 5.69 -0.14 8.84
C TYR A 22 5.26 -1.05 7.71
N VAL A 23 5.59 -0.66 6.48
CA VAL A 23 5.46 -1.52 5.30
C VAL A 23 6.80 -1.53 4.61
N CYS A 24 7.35 -2.70 4.32
CA CYS A 24 8.61 -2.79 3.59
C CYS A 24 8.45 -2.17 2.19
N GLY A 25 9.38 -1.30 1.80
CA GLY A 25 9.40 -0.66 0.49
C GLY A 25 10.29 -1.37 -0.52
N PRO A 26 10.36 -0.81 -1.74
CA PRO A 26 11.04 -1.48 -2.84
C PRO A 26 12.56 -1.47 -2.67
N THR A 27 13.19 -2.52 -3.19
CA THR A 27 14.58 -2.45 -3.63
C THR A 27 14.64 -1.67 -4.95
N VAL A 28 15.33 -0.54 -4.98
CA VAL A 28 15.29 0.43 -6.10
C VAL A 28 16.27 0.09 -7.22
N TYR A 29 16.14 -1.11 -7.79
CA TYR A 29 16.92 -1.57 -8.96
C TYR A 29 16.09 -1.64 -10.25
N ASP A 30 14.77 -1.59 -10.16
CA ASP A 30 13.84 -1.66 -11.29
C ASP A 30 12.51 -1.00 -10.93
N HIS A 31 11.62 -0.84 -11.90
CA HIS A 31 10.26 -0.36 -11.65
C HIS A 31 9.44 -1.39 -10.86
N ILE A 32 8.53 -0.91 -10.01
CA ILE A 32 7.60 -1.78 -9.28
C ILE A 32 6.53 -2.35 -10.20
N HIS A 33 6.09 -3.58 -9.90
CA HIS A 33 4.96 -4.21 -10.56
C HIS A 33 3.69 -4.11 -9.71
N ILE A 34 2.52 -4.34 -10.32
CA ILE A 34 1.22 -4.21 -9.66
C ILE A 34 1.09 -5.07 -8.38
N GLY A 35 1.79 -6.20 -8.29
CA GLY A 35 1.89 -6.98 -7.05
C GLY A 35 2.48 -6.22 -5.86
N ASN A 36 3.51 -5.39 -6.09
CA ASN A 36 4.09 -4.56 -5.03
C ASN A 36 3.12 -3.45 -4.60
N LEU A 37 2.27 -2.99 -5.53
CA LEU A 37 1.34 -1.90 -5.29
C LEU A 37 0.20 -2.27 -4.32
N ARG A 38 -0.24 -3.54 -4.32
CA ARG A 38 -1.39 -3.98 -3.53
C ARG A 38 -1.25 -3.71 -2.02
N PRO A 39 -0.14 -4.11 -1.34
CA PRO A 39 0.06 -3.72 0.05
C PRO A 39 0.15 -2.20 0.22
N ILE A 40 0.87 -1.49 -0.64
CA ILE A 40 1.02 -0.02 -0.54
C ILE A 40 -0.35 0.67 -0.53
N VAL A 41 -1.24 0.33 -1.47
CA VAL A 41 -2.60 0.91 -1.52
C VAL A 41 -3.45 0.47 -0.33
N THR A 42 -3.34 -0.77 0.12
CA THR A 42 -4.09 -1.28 1.28
C THR A 42 -3.73 -0.49 2.54
N PHE A 43 -2.44 -0.26 2.77
CA PHE A 43 -1.96 0.47 3.94
C PHE A 43 -2.14 1.99 3.81
N ASP A 44 -2.19 2.55 2.60
CA ASP A 44 -2.64 3.94 2.38
C ASP A 44 -4.10 4.13 2.81
N VAL A 45 -4.99 3.18 2.49
CA VAL A 45 -6.38 3.21 2.97
C VAL A 45 -6.44 3.09 4.51
N LEU A 46 -5.67 2.17 5.09
CA LEU A 46 -5.58 2.04 6.56
C LEU A 46 -5.12 3.35 7.21
N ARG A 47 -4.07 3.97 6.68
CA ARG A 47 -3.55 5.27 7.15
C ARG A 47 -4.63 6.34 7.09
N ARG A 48 -5.28 6.50 5.93
CA ARG A 48 -6.33 7.51 5.72
C ARG A 48 -7.48 7.30 6.71
N LEU A 49 -7.94 6.07 6.87
CA LEU A 49 -9.02 5.71 7.80
C LEU A 49 -8.68 6.05 9.25
N LEU A 50 -7.46 5.75 9.69
CA LEU A 50 -6.99 6.04 11.05
C LEU A 50 -6.86 7.55 11.28
N GLU A 51 -6.25 8.29 10.35
CA GLU A 51 -6.10 9.75 10.43
C GLU A 51 -7.47 10.45 10.46
N HIS A 52 -8.43 10.04 9.62
CA HIS A 52 -9.81 10.58 9.66
C HIS A 52 -10.59 10.14 10.91
N SER A 53 -10.11 9.12 11.62
CA SER A 53 -10.63 8.69 12.92
C SER A 53 -9.90 9.37 14.09
N ASN A 54 -9.20 10.49 13.84
CA ASN A 54 -8.45 11.28 14.81
C ASN A 54 -7.34 10.50 15.55
N LYS A 55 -6.78 9.47 14.91
CA LYS A 55 -5.62 8.75 15.42
C LYS A 55 -4.33 9.37 14.89
N LYS A 56 -3.31 9.49 15.74
CA LYS A 56 -1.96 9.89 15.32
C LYS A 56 -1.32 8.68 14.62
N VAL A 57 -0.95 8.84 13.35
CA VAL A 57 -0.34 7.76 12.57
C VAL A 57 1.11 8.11 12.20
N ASN A 58 2.06 7.29 12.64
CA ASN A 58 3.44 7.35 12.16
C ASN A 58 3.65 6.22 11.16
N PHE A 59 3.67 6.54 9.86
CA PHE A 59 3.90 5.56 8.81
C PHE A 59 5.35 5.65 8.33
N VAL A 60 6.11 4.58 8.50
CA VAL A 60 7.48 4.43 7.99
C VAL A 60 7.52 3.43 6.83
N HIS A 61 8.33 3.75 5.84
CA HIS A 61 8.55 2.92 4.65
C HIS A 61 10.02 3.03 4.24
N ASN A 62 10.72 1.91 4.09
CA ASN A 62 12.12 1.95 3.69
C ASN A 62 12.29 2.04 2.16
N LEU A 63 13.46 2.46 1.71
CA LEU A 63 13.97 2.18 0.37
C LEU A 63 15.25 1.38 0.51
N THR A 64 15.26 0.15 -0.01
CA THR A 64 16.49 -0.63 -0.09
C THR A 64 17.26 -0.17 -1.32
N ASP A 65 18.26 0.68 -1.09
CA ASP A 65 19.14 1.26 -2.11
C ASP A 65 20.54 0.63 -2.10
N ILE A 66 20.65 -0.55 -1.48
CA ILE A 66 21.79 -1.44 -1.58
C ILE A 66 21.34 -2.91 -1.67
N ASP A 67 21.73 -3.61 -2.73
CA ASP A 67 21.41 -5.04 -2.94
C ASP A 67 22.22 -5.61 -4.11
N ASP A 68 22.34 -6.94 -4.21
CA ASP A 68 22.97 -7.58 -5.40
C ASP A 68 22.25 -7.20 -6.69
N LYS A 69 20.93 -7.05 -6.64
CA LYS A 69 20.14 -6.65 -7.81
C LYS A 69 20.49 -5.25 -8.28
N ILE A 70 20.89 -4.35 -7.37
CA ILE A 70 21.32 -3.00 -7.72
C ILE A 70 22.68 -3.05 -8.41
N ILE A 71 23.65 -3.80 -7.86
CA ILE A 71 24.97 -4.01 -8.48
C ILE A 71 24.81 -4.59 -9.89
N ASN A 72 24.03 -5.67 -10.02
CA ASN A 72 23.78 -6.33 -11.31
C ASN A 72 23.11 -5.39 -12.32
N GLN A 73 22.17 -4.56 -11.86
CA GLN A 73 21.51 -3.59 -12.72
C GLN A 73 22.44 -2.46 -13.15
N ALA A 74 23.28 -1.96 -12.25
CA ALA A 74 24.29 -0.94 -12.52
C ALA A 74 25.25 -1.43 -13.61
N GLN A 75 25.77 -2.65 -13.48
CA GLN A 75 26.60 -3.29 -14.50
C GLN A 75 25.85 -3.45 -15.83
N ARG A 76 24.60 -3.94 -15.81
CA ARG A 76 23.78 -4.15 -17.02
C ARG A 76 23.49 -2.85 -17.77
N LEU A 77 23.26 -1.75 -17.05
CA LEU A 77 22.95 -0.44 -17.62
C LEU A 77 24.20 0.42 -17.89
N ASN A 78 25.39 -0.06 -17.51
CA ASN A 78 26.63 0.70 -17.50
C ASN A 78 26.50 2.05 -16.77
N LEU A 79 25.91 1.98 -15.58
CA LEU A 79 25.68 3.10 -14.67
C LEU A 79 26.31 2.79 -13.30
N SER A 80 26.52 3.81 -12.49
CA SER A 80 26.78 3.62 -11.06
C SER A 80 25.54 3.12 -10.31
N GLU A 81 25.73 2.48 -9.16
CA GLU A 81 24.63 2.07 -8.27
C GLU A 81 23.81 3.28 -7.80
N GLU A 82 24.47 4.43 -7.58
CA GLU A 82 23.80 5.69 -7.22
C GLU A 82 22.88 6.18 -8.34
N GLU A 83 23.32 6.15 -9.60
CA GLU A 83 22.49 6.54 -10.74
C GLU A 83 21.28 5.62 -10.92
N VAL A 84 21.48 4.30 -10.74
CA VAL A 84 20.39 3.31 -10.77
C VAL A 84 19.37 3.59 -9.68
N THR A 85 19.83 3.67 -8.43
CA THR A 85 18.94 3.85 -7.26
C THR A 85 18.21 5.18 -7.31
N LYS A 86 18.89 6.26 -7.71
CA LYS A 86 18.26 7.58 -7.94
C LYS A 86 17.18 7.51 -8.99
N ARG A 87 17.46 6.90 -10.15
CA ARG A 87 16.48 6.76 -11.25
C ARG A 87 15.22 6.04 -10.78
N TYR A 88 15.36 4.87 -10.13
CA TYR A 88 14.21 4.07 -9.73
C TYR A 88 13.51 4.59 -8.48
N THR A 89 14.21 5.33 -7.62
CA THR A 89 13.59 6.07 -6.51
C THR A 89 12.72 7.21 -7.02
N SER A 90 13.20 8.02 -7.97
CA SER A 90 12.39 9.07 -8.60
C SER A 90 11.14 8.49 -9.27
N ALA A 91 11.31 7.44 -10.09
CA ALA A 91 10.17 6.78 -10.74
C ALA A 91 9.18 6.17 -9.72
N TYR A 92 9.67 5.66 -8.58
CA TYR A 92 8.80 5.15 -7.53
C TYR A 92 7.97 6.26 -6.88
N PHE A 93 8.58 7.40 -6.56
CA PHE A 93 7.85 8.54 -5.99
C PHE A 93 6.84 9.15 -6.95
N GLU A 94 7.16 9.23 -8.25
CA GLU A 94 6.21 9.63 -9.29
C GLU A 94 4.98 8.70 -9.29
N ILE A 95 5.20 7.37 -9.23
CA ILE A 95 4.09 6.40 -9.15
C ILE A 95 3.24 6.62 -7.89
N LEU A 96 3.85 6.89 -6.73
CA LEU A 96 3.09 7.13 -5.50
C LEU A 96 2.22 8.39 -5.62
N ASP A 97 2.75 9.47 -6.18
CA ASP A 97 2.04 10.73 -6.40
C ASP A 97 0.90 10.55 -7.41
N GLU A 98 1.19 9.96 -8.57
CA GLU A 98 0.19 9.67 -9.62
C GLU A 98 -0.95 8.78 -9.12
N LEU A 99 -0.66 7.84 -8.21
CA LEU A 99 -1.64 6.97 -7.59
C LEU A 99 -2.35 7.57 -6.36
N ASN A 100 -2.14 8.87 -6.07
CA ASN A 100 -2.70 9.56 -4.91
C ASN A 100 -2.43 8.79 -3.61
N ILE A 101 -1.21 8.30 -3.44
CA ILE A 101 -0.76 7.63 -2.21
C ILE A 101 -0.09 8.69 -1.34
N LYS A 102 -0.50 8.79 -0.07
CA LYS A 102 0.14 9.73 0.85
C LYS A 102 1.56 9.24 1.15
N LEU A 103 2.57 10.01 0.75
CA LEU A 103 3.97 9.68 1.01
C LEU A 103 4.18 9.43 2.52
N PRO A 104 4.64 8.23 2.93
CA PRO A 104 5.03 7.96 4.32
C PRO A 104 6.42 8.56 4.62
N LYS A 105 6.88 8.44 5.87
CA LYS A 105 8.28 8.73 6.20
C LYS A 105 9.18 7.72 5.49
N ILE A 106 9.95 8.20 4.52
CA ILE A 106 10.90 7.37 3.80
C ILE A 106 12.22 7.29 4.57
N VAL A 107 12.76 6.07 4.72
CA VAL A 107 14.10 5.82 5.29
C VAL A 107 14.94 5.04 4.28
N LYS A 108 16.00 5.65 3.74
CA LYS A 108 16.94 4.95 2.85
C LYS A 108 17.91 4.11 3.68
N VAL A 109 18.21 2.91 3.23
CA VAL A 109 19.09 1.99 3.97
C VAL A 109 20.50 2.56 4.09
N THR A 110 21.03 3.18 3.03
CA THR A 110 22.37 3.80 3.05
C THR A 110 22.51 4.87 4.14
N ASP A 111 21.43 5.58 4.46
CA ASP A 111 21.44 6.71 5.41
C ASP A 111 21.53 6.24 6.86
N VAL A 112 21.24 4.96 7.13
CA VAL A 112 21.17 4.39 8.48
C VAL A 112 22.15 3.24 8.72
N MET A 113 23.10 3.05 7.82
CA MET A 113 24.06 1.95 7.84
C MET A 113 24.88 1.83 9.14
N SER A 114 25.27 2.96 9.73
CA SER A 114 26.00 2.94 11.01
C SER A 114 25.19 2.32 12.15
N GLY A 115 23.86 2.49 12.12
CA GLY A 115 22.93 1.90 13.07
C GLY A 115 22.70 0.42 12.80
N ILE A 116 22.54 0.05 11.52
CA ILE A 116 22.40 -1.35 11.10
C ILE A 116 23.63 -2.17 11.52
N ILE A 117 24.85 -1.66 11.29
CA ILE A 117 26.09 -2.33 11.71
C ILE A 117 26.08 -2.59 13.23
N LYS A 118 25.79 -1.56 14.04
CA LYS A 118 25.67 -1.72 15.50
C LYS A 118 24.58 -2.70 15.93
N TYR A 119 23.50 -2.80 15.16
CA TYR A 119 22.43 -3.76 15.41
C TYR A 119 22.92 -5.20 15.22
N ILE A 120 23.66 -5.46 14.13
CA ILE A 120 24.28 -6.76 13.87
C ILE A 120 25.32 -7.11 14.94
N GLU A 121 26.14 -6.13 15.34
CA GLU A 121 27.14 -6.29 16.41
C GLU A 121 26.50 -6.76 17.71
N LYS A 122 25.37 -6.16 18.11
CA LYS A 122 24.61 -6.59 19.30
C LYS A 122 24.08 -8.02 19.18
N ILE A 123 23.58 -8.43 18.02
CA ILE A 123 23.08 -9.80 17.80
C ILE A 123 24.22 -10.80 17.96
N TYR A 124 25.37 -10.50 17.35
CA TYR A 124 26.56 -11.34 17.43
C TYR A 124 27.13 -11.40 18.85
N ASP A 125 27.20 -10.28 19.57
CA ASP A 125 27.70 -10.24 20.96
C ASP A 125 26.80 -11.03 21.92
N LYS A 126 25.50 -11.11 21.62
CA LYS A 126 24.55 -11.98 22.33
C LYS A 126 24.59 -13.44 21.91
N GLN A 127 25.52 -13.81 21.04
CA GLN A 127 25.72 -15.18 20.55
C GLN A 127 24.50 -15.75 19.81
N TYR A 128 23.73 -14.90 19.11
CA TYR A 128 22.67 -15.32 18.18
C TYR A 128 23.15 -15.35 16.72
N ALA A 129 24.42 -15.04 16.48
CA ALA A 129 25.02 -15.07 15.17
C ALA A 129 26.44 -15.63 15.23
N TYR A 130 26.91 -16.15 14.10
CA TYR A 130 28.26 -16.68 13.93
C TYR A 130 28.83 -16.26 12.58
N GLU A 131 30.15 -16.31 12.48
CA GLU A 131 30.87 -16.03 11.23
C GLU A 131 31.08 -17.33 10.45
N LEU A 132 30.87 -17.27 9.14
CA LEU A 132 31.17 -18.35 8.19
C LEU A 132 31.67 -17.72 6.89
N ASP A 133 32.91 -18.05 6.51
CA ASP A 133 33.57 -17.55 5.30
C ASP A 133 33.66 -16.00 5.19
N GLY A 134 33.57 -15.31 6.34
CA GLY A 134 33.54 -13.85 6.47
C GLY A 134 32.15 -13.22 6.39
N ASP A 135 31.10 -14.00 6.08
CA ASP A 135 29.72 -13.58 6.27
C ASP A 135 29.29 -13.83 7.71
N ILE A 136 28.35 -13.03 8.22
CA ILE A 136 27.72 -13.24 9.52
C ILE A 136 26.31 -13.77 9.31
N TYR A 137 26.04 -14.95 9.87
CA TYR A 137 24.75 -15.62 9.79
C TYR A 137 24.02 -15.54 11.13
N PHE A 138 22.70 -15.34 11.07
CA PHE A 138 21.80 -15.49 12.21
C PHE A 138 21.54 -16.98 12.45
N ASP A 139 21.80 -17.45 13.67
CA ASP A 139 21.55 -18.82 14.10
C ASP A 139 20.08 -18.98 14.51
N THR A 140 19.27 -19.47 13.59
CA THR A 140 17.82 -19.67 13.78
C THR A 140 17.51 -20.70 14.85
N THR A 141 18.43 -21.64 15.14
CA THR A 141 18.23 -22.70 16.14
C THR A 141 18.17 -22.15 17.57
N ARG A 142 18.65 -20.92 17.78
CA ARG A 142 18.64 -20.23 19.07
C ARG A 142 17.33 -19.52 19.38
N ILE A 143 16.41 -19.46 18.42
CA ILE A 143 15.07 -18.90 18.60
C ILE A 143 14.10 -20.06 18.74
N ALA A 144 13.68 -20.34 19.98
CA ALA A 144 12.85 -21.50 20.32
C ALA A 144 11.59 -21.63 19.45
N ASP A 145 10.94 -20.51 19.14
CA ASP A 145 9.70 -20.46 18.36
C ASP A 145 9.91 -19.97 16.91
N TYR A 146 11.12 -20.13 16.35
CA TYR A 146 11.37 -19.73 14.95
C TYR A 146 10.45 -20.50 14.00
N GLY A 147 9.80 -19.77 13.09
CA GLY A 147 8.81 -20.34 12.16
C GLY A 147 7.37 -20.17 12.63
N VAL A 148 7.11 -19.61 13.82
CA VAL A 148 5.75 -19.45 14.37
C VAL A 148 4.89 -18.47 13.56
N LEU A 149 5.49 -17.40 13.02
CA LEU A 149 4.76 -16.40 12.23
C LEU A 149 4.32 -17.01 10.88
N SER A 150 5.23 -17.71 10.23
CA SER A 150 5.05 -18.35 8.93
C SER A 150 4.36 -19.71 8.99
N LYS A 151 4.35 -20.35 10.15
CA LYS A 151 3.83 -21.70 10.43
C LYS A 151 4.51 -22.78 9.61
N ARG A 152 5.71 -22.52 9.08
CA ARG A 152 6.51 -23.54 8.44
C ARG A 152 7.08 -24.44 9.53
N LYS A 153 6.77 -25.74 9.48
CA LYS A 153 7.54 -26.70 10.27
C LYS A 153 8.98 -26.67 9.74
N LEU A 154 9.95 -26.53 10.64
CA LEU A 154 11.38 -26.55 10.31
C LEU A 154 11.74 -27.73 9.37
N ASP A 155 11.08 -28.87 9.56
CA ASP A 155 11.31 -30.10 8.79
C ASP A 155 10.81 -30.06 7.33
N GLU A 156 9.76 -29.30 7.01
CA GLU A 156 9.17 -29.29 5.65
C GLU A 156 10.09 -28.59 4.62
N GLN A 157 11.07 -27.80 5.08
CA GLN A 157 11.98 -27.05 4.20
C GLN A 157 13.08 -27.88 3.54
N ILE A 158 13.42 -29.07 4.07
CA ILE A 158 14.45 -29.93 3.47
C ILE A 158 14.07 -30.30 2.02
N SER A 159 12.77 -30.30 1.68
CA SER A 159 12.29 -30.74 0.37
C SER A 159 12.23 -29.64 -0.72
N GLY A 160 12.08 -28.36 -0.35
CA GLY A 160 11.66 -27.32 -1.31
C GLY A 160 12.73 -26.31 -1.73
N ILE A 161 13.77 -26.10 -0.93
CA ILE A 161 14.74 -25.03 -1.15
C ILE A 161 16.02 -25.64 -1.72
N ARG A 162 16.09 -25.79 -3.06
CA ARG A 162 17.35 -26.01 -3.80
C ARG A 162 18.26 -24.76 -3.81
N VAL A 163 18.25 -23.95 -2.75
CA VAL A 163 19.36 -23.03 -2.53
C VAL A 163 20.51 -23.95 -2.17
N LYS A 164 21.69 -23.77 -2.80
CA LYS A 164 22.93 -24.35 -2.29
C LYS A 164 23.09 -23.84 -0.86
N SER A 165 22.52 -24.52 0.12
CA SER A 165 22.82 -24.27 1.51
C SER A 165 24.31 -24.50 1.61
N ASN A 166 25.07 -23.48 2.02
CA ASN A 166 26.45 -23.69 2.41
C ASN A 166 26.40 -24.80 3.48
N GLU A 167 26.99 -25.97 3.18
CA GLU A 167 26.88 -27.18 4.01
C GLU A 167 27.41 -26.94 5.43
N ASN A 168 28.16 -25.85 5.61
CA ASN A 168 28.75 -25.42 6.89
C ASN A 168 27.82 -24.55 7.75
N LYS A 169 26.61 -24.21 7.31
CA LYS A 169 25.65 -23.49 8.17
C LYS A 169 25.20 -24.39 9.31
N THR A 170 25.05 -23.81 10.51
CA THR A 170 24.43 -24.47 11.67
C THR A 170 23.03 -24.98 11.35
N SER A 171 22.24 -24.20 10.60
CA SER A 171 20.93 -24.59 10.11
C SER A 171 20.69 -24.10 8.67
N PRO A 172 19.93 -24.86 7.85
CA PRO A 172 19.56 -24.42 6.50
C PRO A 172 18.69 -23.15 6.50
N ASN A 173 18.07 -22.83 7.64
CA ASN A 173 17.25 -21.63 7.80
C ASN A 173 18.04 -20.38 8.19
N ASP A 174 19.31 -20.53 8.51
CA ASP A 174 20.17 -19.41 8.88
C ASP A 174 20.34 -18.45 7.71
N PHE A 175 20.10 -17.18 7.99
CA PHE A 175 20.11 -16.09 7.01
C PHE A 175 21.23 -15.11 7.32
N VAL A 176 21.69 -14.41 6.29
CA VAL A 176 22.80 -13.46 6.41
C VAL A 176 22.33 -12.20 7.13
N LEU A 177 23.10 -11.78 8.13
CA LEU A 177 23.02 -10.46 8.77
C LEU A 177 24.02 -9.48 8.17
N TRP A 178 25.23 -9.97 7.86
CA TRP A 178 26.28 -9.20 7.20
C TRP A 178 26.90 -10.04 6.10
N LYS A 179 26.88 -9.50 4.88
CA LYS A 179 27.47 -10.13 3.70
C LYS A 179 28.80 -9.46 3.39
N LYS A 180 29.89 -10.21 3.49
CA LYS A 180 31.19 -9.78 2.99
C LYS A 180 31.09 -9.60 1.48
N THR A 181 31.61 -8.48 0.98
CA THR A 181 31.64 -8.23 -0.47
C THR A 181 32.87 -7.42 -0.86
N VAL A 182 33.41 -7.74 -2.03
CA VAL A 182 34.42 -6.94 -2.71
C VAL A 182 33.81 -6.07 -3.81
N GLU A 183 32.58 -6.38 -4.24
CA GLU A 183 31.85 -5.69 -5.29
C GLU A 183 30.89 -4.65 -4.74
N GLY A 184 30.70 -3.58 -5.52
CA GLY A 184 29.77 -2.50 -5.25
C GLY A 184 30.08 -1.64 -4.02
N ILE A 185 29.07 -0.85 -3.64
CA ILE A 185 29.10 -0.02 -2.42
C ILE A 185 29.14 -0.93 -1.18
N LYS A 186 30.02 -0.59 -0.24
CA LYS A 186 30.32 -1.39 0.96
C LYS A 186 30.77 -0.51 2.12
N TRP A 187 30.64 -1.01 3.33
CA TRP A 187 31.01 -0.34 4.57
C TRP A 187 32.03 -1.17 5.34
N ASN A 188 32.87 -0.49 6.10
CA ASN A 188 33.69 -1.13 7.11
C ASN A 188 32.83 -1.52 8.31
N SER A 189 33.04 -2.74 8.81
CA SER A 189 32.52 -3.21 10.08
C SER A 189 33.60 -4.01 10.81
N ARG A 190 33.37 -4.37 12.07
CA ARG A 190 34.26 -5.29 12.80
C ARG A 190 34.34 -6.70 12.17
N PHE A 191 33.38 -7.05 11.32
CA PHE A 191 33.32 -8.29 10.55
C PHE A 191 34.01 -8.16 9.18
N GLY A 192 34.65 -7.02 8.91
CA GLY A 192 35.27 -6.72 7.63
C GLY A 192 34.37 -5.93 6.67
N LEU A 193 34.86 -5.75 5.45
CA LEU A 193 34.19 -5.01 4.39
C LEU A 193 32.96 -5.78 3.87
N GLY A 194 31.81 -5.13 3.88
CA GLY A 194 30.57 -5.78 3.50
C GLY A 194 29.36 -4.85 3.49
N ARG A 195 28.19 -5.47 3.57
CA ARG A 195 26.89 -4.80 3.58
C ARG A 195 25.88 -5.65 4.37
N PRO A 196 24.71 -5.10 4.77
CA PRO A 196 23.80 -5.84 5.62
C PRO A 196 23.01 -6.87 4.81
N GLY A 197 22.41 -7.82 5.52
CA GLY A 197 21.36 -8.67 5.00
C GLY A 197 20.03 -7.95 4.92
N TRP A 198 19.24 -8.27 3.90
CA TRP A 198 17.97 -7.59 3.59
C TRP A 198 16.97 -7.57 4.77
N HIS A 199 16.88 -8.66 5.54
CA HIS A 199 15.99 -8.73 6.71
C HIS A 199 16.41 -7.79 7.85
N THR A 200 17.71 -7.55 8.00
CA THR A 200 18.26 -6.72 9.07
C THR A 200 17.95 -5.25 8.85
N GLU A 201 17.84 -4.82 7.58
CA GLU A 201 17.46 -3.45 7.22
C GLU A 201 16.14 -3.06 7.88
N CYS A 202 15.08 -3.83 7.61
CA CYS A 202 13.75 -3.58 8.14
C CYS A 202 13.70 -3.76 9.66
N ALA A 203 14.28 -4.84 10.19
CA ALA A 203 14.31 -5.11 11.63
C ALA A 203 14.91 -3.94 12.41
N TYR A 204 16.05 -3.42 11.95
CA TYR A 204 16.69 -2.25 12.55
C TYR A 204 15.84 -0.99 12.42
N ILE A 205 15.31 -0.70 11.23
CA ILE A 205 14.52 0.52 11.01
C ILE A 205 13.29 0.52 11.91
N ILE A 206 12.56 -0.60 12.00
CA ILE A 206 11.37 -0.72 12.86
C ILE A 206 11.74 -0.53 14.34
N ASP A 207 12.81 -1.20 14.80
CA ASP A 207 13.28 -1.07 16.18
C ASP A 207 13.67 0.39 16.50
N GLN A 208 14.40 1.04 15.61
CA GLN A 208 14.90 2.40 15.84
C GLN A 208 13.79 3.47 15.75
N GLU A 209 12.89 3.34 14.78
CA GLU A 209 11.83 4.33 14.52
C GLU A 209 10.76 4.29 15.60
N PHE A 210 10.35 3.10 16.04
CA PHE A 210 9.27 2.97 17.01
C PHE A 210 9.77 2.70 18.42
N LYS A 211 11.01 2.23 18.60
CA LYS A 211 11.63 1.96 19.90
C LYS A 211 10.75 1.09 20.79
N GLN A 212 9.99 0.18 20.15
CA GLN A 212 9.02 -0.68 20.81
C GLN A 212 7.95 0.07 21.62
N LYS A 213 7.59 1.28 21.17
CA LYS A 213 6.55 2.13 21.76
C LYS A 213 5.32 2.18 20.87
N GLY A 214 4.17 2.42 21.49
CA GLY A 214 2.88 2.52 20.80
C GLY A 214 2.40 1.17 20.26
N PHE A 215 1.34 1.20 19.46
CA PHE A 215 0.84 0.02 18.77
C PHE A 215 1.43 -0.03 17.37
N VAL A 216 2.29 -1.02 17.11
CA VAL A 216 2.99 -1.19 15.83
C VAL A 216 2.29 -2.24 14.98
N ILE A 217 1.94 -1.84 13.75
CA ILE A 217 1.45 -2.70 12.69
C ILE A 217 2.58 -2.88 11.67
N HIS A 218 2.94 -4.13 11.37
CA HIS A 218 3.81 -4.43 10.23
C HIS A 218 3.00 -5.05 9.10
N GLY A 219 3.04 -4.37 7.95
CA GLY A 219 2.34 -4.73 6.74
C GLY A 219 3.22 -5.27 5.63
N GLY A 220 2.65 -6.11 4.77
CA GLY A 220 3.32 -6.57 3.55
C GLY A 220 2.46 -7.48 2.68
N GLY A 221 3.01 -7.92 1.54
CA GLY A 221 2.45 -9.05 0.80
C GLY A 221 2.61 -10.35 1.59
N ILE A 222 1.73 -11.32 1.36
CA ILE A 222 1.77 -12.63 2.05
C ILE A 222 3.06 -13.42 1.75
N ASP A 223 3.75 -13.10 0.66
CA ASP A 223 5.09 -13.61 0.36
C ASP A 223 6.17 -13.12 1.32
N LEU A 224 5.96 -11.97 1.98
CA LEU A 224 6.90 -11.45 2.97
C LEU A 224 6.79 -12.14 4.33
N VAL A 225 5.71 -12.88 4.61
CA VAL A 225 5.59 -13.65 5.87
C VAL A 225 6.83 -14.53 6.07
N PHE A 226 7.28 -15.21 5.01
CA PHE A 226 8.49 -16.02 5.03
C PHE A 226 9.30 -15.88 3.74
N PRO A 227 10.63 -15.65 3.83
CA PRO A 227 11.41 -15.60 5.07
C PRO A 227 11.45 -14.22 5.73
N HIS A 228 10.90 -13.17 5.09
CA HIS A 228 11.25 -11.78 5.46
C HIS A 228 10.84 -11.38 6.87
N HIS A 229 9.55 -11.38 7.16
CA HIS A 229 9.01 -10.97 8.46
C HIS A 229 9.35 -11.94 9.59
N GLU A 230 9.44 -13.25 9.30
CA GLU A 230 9.94 -14.24 10.27
C GLU A 230 11.36 -13.90 10.71
N ASN A 231 12.25 -13.60 9.76
CA ASN A 231 13.66 -13.28 10.03
C ASN A 231 13.84 -11.94 10.74
N GLU A 232 13.00 -10.96 10.44
CA GLU A 232 12.96 -9.71 11.20
C GLU A 232 12.53 -9.93 12.65
N ASN A 233 11.48 -10.73 12.86
CA ASN A 233 10.98 -11.03 14.19
C ASN A 233 12.01 -11.82 15.01
N ALA A 234 12.70 -12.78 14.38
CA ALA A 234 13.77 -13.57 15.00
C ALA A 234 14.91 -12.68 15.53
N GLN A 235 15.34 -11.68 14.76
CA GLN A 235 16.35 -10.71 15.19
C GLN A 235 15.89 -9.89 16.40
N ASN A 236 14.62 -9.47 16.41
CA ASN A 236 14.07 -8.71 17.54
C ASN A 236 13.92 -9.57 18.79
N LEU A 237 13.55 -10.85 18.65
CA LEU A 237 13.53 -11.83 19.73
C LEU A 237 14.93 -12.02 20.33
N ALA A 238 15.97 -12.15 19.50
CA ALA A 238 17.35 -12.23 19.96
C ALA A 238 17.80 -11.01 20.80
N LEU A 239 17.42 -9.80 20.36
CA LEU A 239 17.85 -8.58 21.03
C LEU A 239 17.00 -8.19 22.24
N HIS A 240 15.69 -8.47 22.19
CA HIS A 240 14.73 -7.90 23.14
C HIS A 240 13.81 -8.92 23.80
N ASN A 241 13.89 -10.19 23.41
CA ASN A 241 13.03 -11.28 23.90
C ASN A 241 11.53 -10.94 23.79
N LYS A 242 11.15 -10.28 22.69
CA LYS A 242 9.76 -9.94 22.36
C LYS A 242 9.57 -9.83 20.86
N ASN A 243 8.34 -9.95 20.39
CA ASN A 243 7.99 -9.75 18.99
C ASN A 243 8.34 -8.32 18.54
N LEU A 244 8.68 -8.19 17.27
CA LEU A 244 9.05 -6.91 16.66
C LEU A 244 7.90 -5.91 16.67
N VAL A 245 6.66 -6.39 16.47
CA VAL A 245 5.44 -5.57 16.37
C VAL A 245 4.25 -6.19 17.12
N ASN A 246 3.18 -5.41 17.27
CA ASN A 246 1.95 -5.86 17.94
C ASN A 246 0.99 -6.60 17.01
N CYS A 247 1.03 -6.32 15.70
CA CYS A 247 0.11 -6.91 14.73
C CYS A 247 0.78 -7.06 13.35
N TRP A 248 0.77 -8.27 12.80
CA TRP A 248 1.28 -8.60 11.47
C TRP A 248 0.14 -8.74 10.47
N VAL A 249 0.05 -7.80 9.51
CA VAL A 249 -1.07 -7.71 8.57
C VAL A 249 -0.57 -7.97 7.15
N HIS A 250 -1.05 -9.06 6.54
CA HIS A 250 -0.59 -9.46 5.21
C HIS A 250 -1.71 -9.41 4.17
N VAL A 251 -1.33 -8.98 2.98
CA VAL A 251 -2.20 -8.86 1.82
C VAL A 251 -1.99 -10.05 0.90
N GLY A 252 -3.08 -10.64 0.42
CA GLY A 252 -3.06 -11.82 -0.45
C GLY A 252 -2.34 -11.58 -1.78
N TYR A 253 -1.96 -12.66 -2.45
CA TYR A 253 -1.28 -12.59 -3.74
C TYR A 253 -2.09 -11.82 -4.78
N LEU A 254 -1.38 -11.10 -5.64
CA LEU A 254 -1.92 -10.72 -6.93
C LEU A 254 -1.51 -11.79 -7.96
N LEU A 255 -2.47 -12.27 -8.73
CA LEU A 255 -2.25 -13.19 -9.85
C LEU A 255 -2.42 -12.42 -11.17
N ILE A 256 -1.76 -12.87 -12.23
CA ILE A 256 -1.97 -12.35 -13.58
C ILE A 256 -2.47 -13.51 -14.42
N ASP A 257 -3.67 -13.38 -14.98
CA ASP A 257 -4.33 -14.44 -15.77
C ASP A 257 -4.40 -15.80 -15.03
N ASN A 258 -4.69 -15.75 -13.73
CA ASN A 258 -4.74 -16.85 -12.76
C ASN A 258 -3.40 -17.52 -12.43
N GLU A 259 -2.29 -16.98 -12.93
CA GLU A 259 -0.95 -17.45 -12.62
C GLU A 259 -0.25 -16.56 -11.61
N LYS A 260 0.58 -17.17 -10.76
CA LYS A 260 1.45 -16.41 -9.87
C LYS A 260 2.46 -15.64 -10.74
N MET A 261 2.60 -14.34 -10.48
CA MET A 261 3.60 -13.52 -11.14
C MET A 261 5.00 -14.09 -10.91
N SER A 262 5.75 -14.27 -11.98
CA SER A 262 7.17 -14.59 -11.93
C SER A 262 7.90 -14.00 -13.13
N LYS A 263 9.17 -13.63 -12.93
CA LYS A 263 10.01 -13.17 -14.04
C LYS A 263 10.20 -14.25 -15.10
N SER A 264 10.24 -15.51 -14.71
CA SER A 264 10.39 -16.66 -15.62
C SER A 264 9.20 -16.86 -16.55
N LEU A 265 7.98 -16.57 -16.08
CA LEU A 265 6.77 -16.61 -16.91
C LEU A 265 6.56 -15.30 -17.69
N ASN A 266 7.37 -14.27 -17.41
CA ASN A 266 7.24 -12.92 -17.96
C ASN A 266 5.80 -12.36 -17.84
N ASN A 267 5.07 -12.80 -16.82
CA ASN A 267 3.64 -12.54 -16.61
C ASN A 267 3.42 -11.49 -15.51
N PHE A 268 4.14 -10.36 -15.59
CA PHE A 268 3.97 -9.26 -14.65
C PHE A 268 3.77 -7.95 -15.38
N ILE A 269 3.10 -7.00 -14.72
CA ILE A 269 2.80 -5.69 -15.29
C ILE A 269 3.44 -4.62 -14.41
N TYR A 270 4.34 -3.83 -15.00
CA TYR A 270 4.88 -2.64 -14.35
C TYR A 270 3.79 -1.60 -14.15
N VAL A 271 3.78 -0.98 -12.97
CA VAL A 271 2.77 0.03 -12.62
C VAL A 271 2.83 1.24 -13.56
N LYS A 272 4.03 1.60 -14.03
CA LYS A 272 4.21 2.69 -15.01
C LYS A 272 3.43 2.49 -16.31
N HIS A 273 3.27 1.25 -16.78
CA HIS A 273 2.48 1.00 -17.99
C HIS A 273 0.97 1.07 -17.70
N LEU A 274 0.55 0.79 -16.47
CA LEU A 274 -0.84 0.90 -16.06
C LEU A 274 -1.27 2.36 -15.94
N ILE A 275 -0.48 3.22 -15.32
CA ILE A 275 -0.80 4.65 -15.14
C ILE A 275 -0.83 5.40 -16.49
N GLU A 276 0.01 5.00 -17.45
CA GLU A 276 -0.03 5.52 -18.83
C GLU A 276 -1.36 5.21 -19.56
N SER A 277 -1.98 4.07 -19.24
CA SER A 277 -3.14 3.54 -19.99
C SER A 277 -4.47 3.60 -19.23
N HIS A 278 -4.43 3.81 -17.92
CA HIS A 278 -5.60 3.77 -17.04
C HIS A 278 -5.53 4.88 -16.00
N ASN A 279 -6.67 5.51 -15.72
CA ASN A 279 -6.76 6.50 -14.65
C ASN A 279 -6.43 5.86 -13.29
N TYR A 280 -5.66 6.57 -12.46
CA TYR A 280 -5.22 6.10 -11.15
C TYR A 280 -6.35 5.62 -10.25
N ARG A 281 -7.52 6.25 -10.32
CA ARG A 281 -8.71 5.88 -9.55
C ARG A 281 -9.15 4.45 -9.87
N ALA A 282 -9.11 4.06 -11.14
CA ALA A 282 -9.44 2.72 -11.59
C ALA A 282 -8.40 1.70 -11.09
N ILE A 283 -7.11 2.04 -11.16
CA ILE A 283 -6.03 1.18 -10.66
C ILE A 283 -6.20 0.90 -9.16
N ARG A 284 -6.54 1.92 -8.37
CA ARG A 284 -6.84 1.75 -6.94
C ARG A 284 -8.10 0.91 -6.71
N TRP A 285 -9.17 1.20 -7.46
CA TRP A 285 -10.48 0.55 -7.31
C TRP A 285 -10.42 -0.96 -7.52
N VAL A 286 -9.53 -1.45 -8.38
CA VAL A 286 -9.28 -2.89 -8.56
C VAL A 286 -9.08 -3.62 -7.24
N PHE A 287 -8.40 -3.01 -6.27
CA PHE A 287 -8.11 -3.65 -4.98
C PHE A 287 -9.28 -3.65 -3.99
N TYR A 288 -10.33 -2.86 -4.24
CA TYR A 288 -11.43 -2.65 -3.28
C TYR A 288 -12.64 -3.55 -3.49
N ASN A 289 -12.59 -4.43 -4.50
CA ASN A 289 -13.65 -5.41 -4.80
C ASN A 289 -13.36 -6.80 -4.21
N THR A 290 -12.23 -6.99 -3.53
CA THR A 290 -11.84 -8.28 -2.95
C THR A 290 -11.25 -8.06 -1.58
N ALA A 291 -11.55 -8.96 -0.63
CA ALA A 291 -10.95 -8.94 0.69
C ALA A 291 -9.42 -8.92 0.57
N HIS A 292 -8.76 -8.02 1.30
CA HIS A 292 -7.33 -7.78 1.15
C HIS A 292 -6.49 -9.04 1.43
N THR A 293 -6.97 -9.97 2.26
CA THR A 293 -6.29 -11.24 2.57
C THR A 293 -6.42 -12.29 1.46
N GLN A 294 -7.39 -12.16 0.55
CA GLN A 294 -7.65 -13.13 -0.50
C GLN A 294 -6.79 -12.88 -1.74
N PRO A 295 -6.43 -13.91 -2.51
CA PRO A 295 -5.84 -13.72 -3.83
C PRO A 295 -6.75 -12.85 -4.71
N LEU A 296 -6.14 -11.95 -5.48
CA LEU A 296 -6.84 -11.15 -6.48
C LEU A 296 -6.23 -11.47 -7.84
N ASN A 297 -7.04 -12.04 -8.74
CA ASN A 297 -6.64 -12.16 -10.13
C ASN A 297 -6.68 -10.79 -10.78
N PHE A 298 -5.68 -10.43 -11.57
CA PHE A 298 -5.67 -9.22 -12.37
C PHE A 298 -5.62 -9.61 -13.84
N ASP A 299 -6.57 -9.09 -14.60
CA ASP A 299 -6.68 -9.26 -16.04
C ASP A 299 -7.28 -8.01 -16.69
N GLY A 300 -7.36 -8.01 -18.03
CA GLY A 300 -7.94 -6.90 -18.78
C GLY A 300 -9.42 -6.66 -18.51
N THR A 301 -10.16 -7.65 -17.99
CA THR A 301 -11.59 -7.52 -17.65
C THR A 301 -11.75 -6.74 -16.35
N ILE A 302 -10.94 -7.05 -15.34
CA ILE A 302 -11.00 -6.45 -14.01
C ILE A 302 -10.65 -4.97 -14.04
N ILE A 303 -9.61 -4.57 -14.78
CA ILE A 303 -9.28 -3.15 -14.90
C ILE A 303 -10.34 -2.37 -15.70
N LYS A 304 -10.92 -2.96 -16.75
CA LYS A 304 -12.03 -2.34 -17.51
C LYS A 304 -13.30 -2.21 -16.67
N ALA A 305 -13.61 -3.20 -15.83
CA ALA A 305 -14.71 -3.12 -14.89
C ALA A 305 -14.48 -1.99 -13.88
N ALA A 306 -13.25 -1.89 -13.33
CA ALA A 306 -12.89 -0.83 -12.41
C ALA A 306 -12.97 0.57 -13.04
N GLN A 307 -12.60 0.72 -14.31
CA GLN A 307 -12.79 1.98 -15.05
C GLN A 307 -14.26 2.37 -15.13
N LYS A 308 -15.14 1.44 -15.53
CA LYS A 308 -16.58 1.69 -15.61
C LYS A 308 -17.19 2.06 -14.26
N ASP A 309 -16.77 1.37 -13.20
CA ASP A 309 -17.22 1.65 -11.85
C ASP A 309 -16.85 3.08 -11.43
N VAL A 310 -15.58 3.46 -11.60
CA VAL A 310 -15.10 4.81 -11.30
C VAL A 310 -15.82 5.85 -12.13
N GLU A 311 -15.99 5.64 -13.43
CA GLU A 311 -16.75 6.55 -14.30
C GLU A 311 -18.18 6.77 -13.78
N LYS A 312 -18.85 5.70 -13.32
CA LYS A 312 -20.20 5.78 -12.74
C LYS A 312 -20.22 6.53 -11.40
N ILE A 313 -19.22 6.30 -10.56
CA ILE A 313 -19.03 7.02 -9.28
C ILE A 313 -18.87 8.52 -9.55
N ILE A 314 -17.89 8.88 -10.39
CA ILE A 314 -17.57 10.28 -10.71
C ILE A 314 -18.73 10.97 -11.44
N SER A 315 -19.38 10.28 -12.38
CA SER A 315 -20.58 10.80 -13.05
C SER A 315 -21.70 11.10 -12.05
N THR A 316 -21.94 10.22 -11.07
CA THR A 316 -22.98 10.45 -10.04
C THR A 316 -22.63 11.67 -9.17
N VAL A 317 -21.36 11.80 -8.75
CA VAL A 317 -20.88 12.97 -8.01
C VAL A 317 -21.08 14.25 -8.81
N ASN A 318 -20.69 14.26 -10.09
CA ASN A 318 -20.81 15.44 -10.94
C ASN A 318 -22.26 15.82 -11.22
N ARG A 319 -23.13 14.84 -11.53
CA ARG A 319 -24.56 15.08 -11.73
C ARG A 319 -25.24 15.61 -10.47
N PHE A 320 -24.86 15.12 -9.28
CA PHE A 320 -25.42 15.62 -8.03
C PHE A 320 -24.96 17.06 -7.74
N ARG A 321 -23.68 17.39 -7.96
CA ARG A 321 -23.18 18.77 -7.88
C ARG A 321 -23.92 19.72 -8.83
N THR A 322 -24.14 19.28 -10.07
CA THR A 322 -24.92 20.03 -11.07
C THR A 322 -26.37 20.23 -10.62
N PHE A 323 -26.98 19.18 -10.05
CA PHE A 323 -28.33 19.22 -9.51
C PHE A 323 -28.45 20.22 -8.34
N LEU A 324 -27.47 20.30 -7.44
CA LEU A 324 -27.44 21.31 -6.38
C LEU A 324 -27.42 22.73 -6.96
N ILE A 325 -26.47 23.01 -7.86
CA ILE A 325 -26.30 24.35 -8.47
C ILE A 325 -27.55 24.76 -9.24
N ALA A 326 -28.12 23.86 -10.05
CA ALA A 326 -29.32 24.14 -10.83
C ALA A 326 -30.52 24.53 -9.95
N ASN A 327 -30.56 24.07 -8.71
CA ASN A 327 -31.56 24.41 -7.71
C ASN A 327 -31.06 25.40 -6.65
N LYS A 328 -30.10 26.25 -7.01
CA LYS A 328 -29.59 27.37 -6.18
C LYS A 328 -29.03 26.95 -4.82
N ASN A 329 -28.56 25.71 -4.71
CA ASN A 329 -27.86 25.20 -3.54
C ASN A 329 -26.34 25.23 -3.74
N ASN A 330 -25.60 25.43 -2.65
CA ASN A 330 -24.14 25.33 -2.66
C ASN A 330 -23.70 23.86 -2.63
N ILE A 331 -22.59 23.56 -3.30
CA ILE A 331 -21.91 22.27 -3.12
C ILE A 331 -21.27 22.28 -1.72
N PRO A 332 -21.59 21.33 -0.83
CA PRO A 332 -20.95 21.24 0.46
C PRO A 332 -19.43 21.14 0.33
N SER A 333 -18.71 21.96 1.08
CA SER A 333 -17.24 21.94 1.16
C SER A 333 -16.71 20.92 2.17
N SER A 334 -17.55 20.49 3.11
CA SER A 334 -17.20 19.49 4.12
C SER A 334 -17.78 18.12 3.80
N SER A 335 -17.00 17.08 4.09
CA SER A 335 -17.43 15.68 4.09
C SER A 335 -18.07 15.30 5.44
N LEU A 336 -18.95 14.31 5.47
CA LEU A 336 -19.51 13.74 6.70
C LEU A 336 -19.03 12.29 6.86
N VAL A 337 -18.73 11.87 8.09
CA VAL A 337 -18.31 10.49 8.33
C VAL A 337 -19.44 9.53 7.95
N CYS A 338 -19.10 8.49 7.18
CA CYS A 338 -20.01 7.40 6.87
C CYS A 338 -19.75 6.24 7.85
N GLU A 339 -20.57 6.11 8.88
CA GLU A 339 -20.38 5.12 9.94
C GLU A 339 -20.48 3.67 9.43
N GLU A 340 -21.33 3.39 8.44
CA GLU A 340 -21.43 2.05 7.84
C GLU A 340 -20.15 1.65 7.09
N PHE A 341 -19.61 2.57 6.29
CA PHE A 341 -18.33 2.38 5.58
C PHE A 341 -17.18 2.22 6.58
N LYS A 342 -17.13 3.10 7.59
CA LYS A 342 -16.12 3.04 8.65
C LYS A 342 -16.17 1.72 9.40
N LYS A 343 -17.37 1.26 9.78
CA LYS A 343 -17.57 -0.03 10.47
C LYS A 343 -17.07 -1.19 9.62
N ALA A 344 -17.35 -1.20 8.32
CA ALA A 344 -16.85 -2.22 7.40
C ALA A 344 -15.32 -2.26 7.35
N LEU A 345 -14.64 -1.10 7.26
CA LEU A 345 -13.18 -1.08 7.25
C LEU A 345 -12.55 -1.33 8.63
N PHE A 346 -13.24 -0.95 9.71
CA PHE A 346 -12.81 -1.25 11.09
C PHE A 346 -12.90 -2.75 11.41
N ASP A 347 -13.66 -3.52 10.64
CA ASP A 347 -13.71 -4.98 10.71
C ASP A 347 -12.76 -5.59 9.66
N ASN A 348 -11.47 -5.59 9.97
CA ASN A 348 -10.41 -6.18 9.16
C ASN A 348 -10.40 -5.70 7.70
N LEU A 349 -10.45 -4.38 7.47
CA LEU A 349 -10.39 -3.75 6.15
C LEU A 349 -11.31 -4.46 5.13
N ASN A 350 -12.57 -4.67 5.49
CA ASN A 350 -13.52 -5.36 4.64
C ASN A 350 -13.95 -4.46 3.46
N PHE A 351 -13.09 -4.42 2.43
CA PHE A 351 -13.31 -3.60 1.25
C PHE A 351 -14.59 -3.95 0.51
N ALA A 352 -15.00 -5.23 0.46
CA ALA A 352 -16.24 -5.63 -0.21
C ALA A 352 -17.47 -4.96 0.43
N ASN A 353 -17.58 -5.00 1.77
CA ASN A 353 -18.68 -4.35 2.47
C ASN A 353 -18.60 -2.82 2.39
N ALA A 354 -17.40 -2.25 2.50
CA ALA A 354 -17.21 -0.80 2.36
C ALA A 354 -17.56 -0.31 0.94
N THR A 355 -17.20 -1.06 -0.09
CA THR A 355 -17.57 -0.77 -1.49
C THR A 355 -19.08 -0.89 -1.72
N LYS A 356 -19.77 -1.84 -1.05
CA LYS A 356 -21.23 -1.91 -1.08
C LYS A 356 -21.87 -0.60 -0.56
N VAL A 357 -21.36 -0.04 0.54
CA VAL A 357 -21.87 1.23 1.09
C VAL A 357 -21.71 2.38 0.09
N ILE A 358 -20.60 2.43 -0.65
CA ILE A 358 -20.42 3.42 -1.74
C ILE A 358 -21.53 3.27 -2.79
N TRP A 359 -21.87 2.05 -3.20
CA TRP A 359 -22.94 1.81 -4.17
C TRP A 359 -24.33 2.17 -3.64
N ASP A 360 -24.60 1.93 -2.36
CA ASP A 360 -25.85 2.31 -1.71
C ASP A 360 -25.99 3.85 -1.67
N LEU A 361 -24.93 4.59 -1.34
CA LEU A 361 -24.91 6.06 -1.41
C LEU A 361 -25.13 6.57 -2.84
N ILE A 362 -24.51 5.93 -3.83
CA ILE A 362 -24.72 6.27 -5.25
C ILE A 362 -26.18 6.08 -5.67
N LYS A 363 -26.83 5.02 -5.19
CA LYS A 363 -28.25 4.80 -5.45
C LYS A 363 -29.11 5.92 -4.86
N VAL A 364 -28.87 6.29 -3.59
CA VAL A 364 -29.58 7.40 -2.92
C VAL A 364 -29.44 8.71 -3.70
N LEU A 365 -28.23 9.06 -4.14
CA LEU A 365 -27.99 10.28 -4.93
C LEU A 365 -28.70 10.26 -6.29
N ASN A 366 -28.71 9.11 -6.96
CA ASN A 366 -29.43 8.95 -8.22
C ASN A 366 -30.95 9.11 -8.06
N GLU A 367 -31.53 8.52 -7.02
CA GLU A 367 -32.95 8.68 -6.69
C GLU A 367 -33.27 10.14 -6.35
N SER A 368 -32.38 10.82 -5.63
CA SER A 368 -32.52 12.24 -5.29
C SER A 368 -32.62 13.13 -6.54
N ILE A 369 -31.77 12.88 -7.53
CA ILE A 369 -31.78 13.60 -8.81
C ILE A 369 -33.07 13.27 -9.57
N ALA A 370 -33.46 11.99 -9.65
CA ALA A 370 -34.63 11.54 -10.40
C ALA A 370 -35.95 12.10 -9.84
N TYR A 371 -36.08 12.16 -8.51
CA TYR A 371 -37.29 12.62 -7.82
C TYR A 371 -37.21 14.07 -7.35
N LYS A 372 -36.15 14.81 -7.72
CA LYS A 372 -35.90 16.22 -7.36
C LYS A 372 -35.91 16.50 -5.84
N LYS A 373 -35.36 15.57 -5.06
CA LYS A 373 -35.28 15.64 -3.58
C LYS A 373 -33.92 16.18 -3.14
N ILE A 374 -33.78 17.51 -3.11
CA ILE A 374 -32.49 18.17 -2.88
C ILE A 374 -32.03 18.03 -1.43
N ASP A 375 -32.80 18.61 -0.49
CA ASP A 375 -32.39 18.77 0.91
C ASP A 375 -32.30 17.42 1.66
N GLU A 376 -33.09 16.43 1.25
CA GLU A 376 -33.16 15.13 1.91
C GLU A 376 -31.85 14.33 1.85
N ASN A 377 -30.96 14.61 0.87
CA ASN A 377 -29.85 13.71 0.54
C ASN A 377 -28.48 14.39 0.36
N ILE A 378 -28.33 15.64 0.79
CA ILE A 378 -27.02 16.32 0.84
C ILE A 378 -26.04 15.53 1.73
N TRP A 379 -26.53 14.94 2.83
CA TRP A 379 -25.71 14.10 3.72
C TRP A 379 -25.09 12.91 2.99
N ALA A 380 -25.81 12.29 2.04
CA ALA A 380 -25.34 11.13 1.29
C ALA A 380 -24.19 11.51 0.36
N TYR A 381 -24.23 12.73 -0.19
CA TYR A 381 -23.13 13.28 -0.98
C TYR A 381 -21.91 13.52 -0.09
N GLN A 382 -22.08 14.16 1.06
CA GLN A 382 -20.98 14.43 1.99
C GLN A 382 -20.34 13.12 2.51
N GLN A 383 -21.13 12.08 2.76
CA GLN A 383 -20.65 10.75 3.12
C GLN A 383 -19.94 10.05 1.97
N LEU A 384 -20.46 10.14 0.74
CA LEU A 384 -19.80 9.57 -0.42
C LEU A 384 -18.42 10.19 -0.63
N ILE A 385 -18.30 11.52 -0.54
CA ILE A 385 -17.01 12.22 -0.63
C ILE A 385 -16.04 11.70 0.44
N TRP A 386 -16.51 11.58 1.70
CA TRP A 386 -15.68 11.02 2.77
C TRP A 386 -15.18 9.60 2.44
N CYS A 387 -16.05 8.70 1.99
CA CYS A 387 -15.67 7.34 1.59
C CYS A 387 -14.62 7.33 0.48
N LEU A 388 -14.79 8.19 -0.54
CA LEU A 388 -13.88 8.30 -1.68
C LEU A 388 -12.52 8.88 -1.27
N GLU A 389 -12.47 9.80 -0.31
CA GLU A 389 -11.22 10.33 0.26
C GLU A 389 -10.42 9.25 1.00
N ILE A 390 -11.09 8.37 1.76
CA ILE A 390 -10.47 7.21 2.41
C ILE A 390 -9.91 6.23 1.38
N TYR A 391 -10.65 5.96 0.30
CA TYR A 391 -10.18 5.13 -0.81
C TYR A 391 -9.18 5.84 -1.73
N GLY A 392 -8.91 7.14 -1.53
CA GLY A 392 -8.03 7.93 -2.41
C GLY A 392 -8.58 8.12 -3.82
N ILE A 393 -9.89 7.96 -4.04
CA ILE A 393 -10.58 8.14 -5.34
C ILE A 393 -11.27 9.51 -5.37
N VAL A 394 -10.49 10.55 -5.07
CA VAL A 394 -11.01 11.92 -4.94
C VAL A 394 -11.56 12.41 -6.29
N PRO A 395 -12.84 12.81 -6.39
CA PRO A 395 -13.40 13.38 -7.62
C PRO A 395 -12.86 14.78 -7.91
N ASP A 396 -12.54 15.05 -9.19
CA ASP A 396 -12.13 16.39 -9.63
C ASP A 396 -13.25 17.42 -9.41
N MET A 397 -12.90 18.64 -9.00
CA MET A 397 -13.85 19.75 -8.93
C MET A 397 -13.91 20.47 -10.28
N ILE A 398 -14.81 20.04 -11.15
CA ILE A 398 -14.99 20.62 -12.49
C ILE A 398 -15.97 21.79 -12.52
N HIS A 399 -16.80 21.99 -11.49
CA HIS A 399 -17.83 23.04 -11.41
C HIS A 399 -17.22 24.43 -11.10
N ASN A 400 -16.40 24.93 -12.02
CA ASN A 400 -15.85 26.29 -11.96
C ASN A 400 -16.91 27.36 -12.30
N GLU A 401 -16.54 28.64 -12.16
CA GLU A 401 -17.44 29.78 -12.40
C GLU A 401 -18.14 29.72 -13.77
N GLN A 402 -17.40 29.40 -14.83
CA GLN A 402 -17.96 29.26 -16.18
C GLN A 402 -19.00 28.13 -16.28
N ILE A 403 -18.76 26.99 -15.65
CA ILE A 403 -19.71 25.86 -15.64
C ILE A 403 -20.93 26.18 -14.77
N ILE A 404 -20.73 26.86 -13.64
CA ILE A 404 -21.82 27.31 -12.76
C ILE A 404 -22.76 28.27 -13.51
N ASP A 405 -22.22 29.22 -14.26
CA ASP A 405 -23.01 30.15 -15.09
C ASP A 405 -23.84 29.39 -16.14
N GLN A 406 -23.22 28.43 -16.85
CA GLN A 406 -23.93 27.59 -17.82
C GLN A 406 -25.06 26.77 -17.18
N ILE A 407 -24.86 26.22 -15.97
CA ILE A 407 -25.90 25.48 -15.25
C ILE A 407 -27.04 26.41 -14.84
N ASN A 408 -26.72 27.62 -14.37
CA ASN A 408 -27.73 28.61 -14.00
C ASN A 408 -28.57 29.04 -15.20
N GLN A 409 -27.93 29.33 -16.34
CA GLN A 409 -28.60 29.66 -17.59
C GLN A 409 -29.49 28.50 -18.08
N TRP A 410 -28.98 27.27 -18.01
CA TRP A 410 -29.76 26.07 -18.33
C TRP A 410 -31.01 25.93 -17.46
N SER A 411 -30.87 26.11 -16.14
CA SER A 411 -31.98 26.06 -15.19
C SER A 411 -33.02 27.17 -15.45
N GLU A 412 -32.59 28.39 -15.75
CA GLU A 412 -33.48 29.50 -16.09
C GLU A 412 -34.28 29.24 -17.37
N LEU A 413 -33.64 28.72 -18.42
CA LEU A 413 -34.32 28.36 -19.68
C LEU A 413 -35.37 27.26 -19.47
N LEU A 414 -35.09 26.27 -18.61
CA LEU A 414 -36.07 25.25 -18.24
C LEU A 414 -37.27 25.84 -17.50
N ASN A 415 -37.04 26.79 -16.59
CA ASN A 415 -38.12 27.48 -15.87
C ASN A 415 -38.97 28.34 -16.82
N ASN A 416 -38.34 28.96 -17.82
CA ASN A 416 -39.00 29.74 -18.87
C ASN A 416 -39.59 28.88 -20.01
N LYS A 417 -39.47 27.54 -19.91
CA LYS A 417 -39.94 26.57 -20.92
C LYS A 417 -39.32 26.75 -22.32
N ASP A 418 -38.13 27.34 -22.40
CA ASP A 418 -37.35 27.48 -23.65
C ASP A 418 -36.48 26.22 -23.86
N TYR A 419 -37.14 25.12 -24.22
CA TYR A 419 -36.52 23.79 -24.27
C TYR A 419 -35.42 23.68 -25.34
N GLU A 420 -35.57 24.33 -26.49
CA GLU A 420 -34.57 24.29 -27.57
C GLU A 420 -33.22 24.90 -27.12
N LYS A 421 -33.25 26.07 -26.48
CA LYS A 421 -32.03 26.68 -25.95
C LYS A 421 -31.48 25.91 -24.76
N ALA A 422 -32.36 25.38 -23.90
CA ALA A 422 -31.94 24.56 -22.77
C ALA A 422 -31.19 23.30 -23.24
N ASP A 423 -31.66 22.63 -24.29
CA ASP A 423 -31.01 21.44 -24.86
C ASP A 423 -29.65 21.74 -25.46
N SER A 424 -29.47 22.91 -26.07
CA SER A 424 -28.16 23.38 -26.56
C SER A 424 -27.13 23.48 -25.42
N ILE A 425 -27.52 24.05 -24.28
CA ILE A 425 -26.63 24.14 -23.12
C ILE A 425 -26.42 22.77 -22.48
N ARG A 426 -27.47 21.95 -22.37
CA ARG A 426 -27.39 20.59 -21.85
C ARG A 426 -26.34 19.75 -22.61
N ASN A 427 -26.32 19.81 -23.93
CA ASN A 427 -25.33 19.10 -24.75
C ASN A 427 -23.89 19.60 -24.47
N LYS A 428 -23.69 20.90 -24.25
CA LYS A 428 -22.40 21.46 -23.82
C LYS A 428 -21.98 20.92 -22.45
N LEU A 429 -22.91 20.81 -21.50
CA LEU A 429 -22.65 20.29 -20.15
C LEU A 429 -22.33 18.78 -20.16
N ILE A 430 -23.04 17.98 -20.97
CA ILE A 430 -22.74 16.54 -21.19
C ILE A 430 -21.33 16.37 -21.76
N ASN A 431 -20.98 17.15 -22.79
CA ASN A 431 -19.64 17.09 -23.39
C ASN A 431 -18.53 17.45 -22.39
N LYS A 432 -18.84 18.30 -21.39
CA LYS A 432 -17.93 18.64 -20.28
C LYS A 432 -17.95 17.61 -19.13
N LYS A 433 -18.70 16.49 -19.26
CA LYS A 433 -18.89 15.45 -18.23
C LYS A 433 -19.48 15.97 -16.91
N VAL A 434 -20.28 17.04 -17.01
CA VAL A 434 -21.00 17.70 -15.90
C VAL A 434 -22.40 17.11 -15.71
N LEU A 435 -22.98 16.55 -16.78
CA LEU A 435 -24.28 15.90 -16.82
C LEU A 435 -24.21 14.48 -17.38
#